data_AF-A0A395M435-F1
#
_entry.id   AF-A0A395M435-F1
#
_cell.length_a   1.000
_cell.length_b   1.000
_cell.length_c   1.000
_cell.angle_alpha   90.00
_cell.angle_beta   90.00
_cell.angle_gamma   90.00
#
_symmetry.space_group_name_H-M   'P 1'
#
loop_
_entity.id
_entity.type
_entity.pdbx_description
1 polymer ?
#
loop_
_entity_poly.entity_id
_entity_poly.type
_entity_poly.pdbx_seq_one_letter_code
_entity_poly.pdbx_strand_id
1 'polypeptide(L)'
;MDYSAAIANFYQINLFIPDSAKAWYHLTLKLIDDSLHTFPDSLKQKLHAQKAPLLYALAEVYRAEGQTALQDSLYKLILDKFPNSKYADRIREYFGLPPLVKDTTDEERLYALAVLDFERSRATLALQTLDSLMRAFPNSTLRPKMLLLKGFIFEKAFALPDSAISAYSLLVKLFPDSEEAKSIQEKLKLALQAKAAKADSLSAPVKGTNHRIGSEKKMQH
;
A
#
# COMPACT_ATOMS: atom_id res chain seq x y z
N MET A 1 -8.23 1.92 -25.10
CA MET A 1 -6.92 2.31 -25.63
C MET A 1 -6.99 3.78 -26.00
N ASP A 2 -6.04 4.58 -25.51
CA ASP A 2 -6.06 6.04 -25.61
C ASP A 2 -5.38 6.49 -26.91
N TYR A 3 -6.17 6.62 -27.97
CA TYR A 3 -5.70 6.99 -29.31
C TYR A 3 -5.04 8.38 -29.32
N SER A 4 -5.41 9.28 -28.40
CA SER A 4 -4.87 10.64 -28.36
C SER A 4 -3.41 10.69 -27.90
N ALA A 5 -3.09 9.97 -26.82
CA ALA A 5 -1.72 9.82 -26.34
C ALA A 5 -0.86 8.99 -27.31
N ALA A 6 -1.44 7.98 -27.97
CA ALA A 6 -0.75 7.17 -28.97
C ALA A 6 -0.40 7.99 -30.23
N ILE A 7 -1.30 8.86 -30.70
CA ILE A 7 -1.07 9.74 -31.85
C ILE A 7 -0.04 10.83 -31.50
N ALA A 8 -0.12 11.43 -30.31
CA ALA A 8 0.86 12.40 -29.85
C ALA A 8 2.28 11.78 -29.76
N ASN A 9 2.39 10.58 -29.18
CA ASN A 9 3.64 9.85 -29.09
C ASN A 9 4.13 9.40 -30.48
N PHE A 10 3.23 9.03 -31.39
CA PHE A 10 3.55 8.73 -32.78
C PHE A 10 4.15 9.95 -33.51
N TYR A 11 3.57 11.14 -33.34
CA TYR A 11 4.12 12.37 -33.94
C TYR A 11 5.47 12.75 -33.34
N GLN A 12 5.64 12.56 -32.03
CA GLN A 12 6.89 12.86 -31.33
C GLN A 12 8.03 11.90 -31.70
N ILE A 13 7.71 10.65 -32.04
CA ILE A 13 8.69 9.64 -32.46
C ILE A 13 9.00 9.73 -33.96
N ASN A 14 8.01 10.00 -34.81
CA ASN A 14 8.16 9.91 -36.27
C ASN A 14 8.42 11.24 -36.98
N LEU A 15 8.04 12.38 -36.39
CA LEU A 15 8.30 13.71 -36.95
C LEU A 15 9.12 14.50 -35.95
N PHE A 16 10.43 14.56 -36.18
CA PHE A 16 11.40 15.33 -35.40
C PHE A 16 11.23 16.85 -35.68
N ILE A 17 10.01 17.38 -35.47
CA ILE A 17 9.66 18.79 -35.60
C ILE A 17 8.87 19.18 -34.34
N PRO A 18 9.54 19.75 -33.31
CA PRO A 18 8.93 20.16 -32.04
C PRO A 18 7.68 21.05 -32.20
N ASP A 19 7.65 21.89 -33.23
CA ASP A 19 6.56 22.84 -33.47
C ASP A 19 5.23 22.16 -33.83
N SER A 20 5.27 21.02 -34.54
CA SER A 20 4.05 20.30 -34.94
C SER A 20 3.37 19.62 -33.75
N ALA A 21 4.16 19.02 -32.85
CA ALA A 21 3.65 18.40 -31.62
C ALA A 21 3.07 19.45 -30.67
N LYS A 22 3.78 20.57 -30.49
CA LYS A 22 3.34 21.72 -29.67
C LYS A 22 2.01 22.29 -30.16
N ALA A 23 1.88 22.55 -31.47
CA ALA A 23 0.65 23.04 -32.07
C ALA A 23 -0.51 22.07 -31.88
N TRP A 24 -0.26 20.76 -32.02
CA TRP A 24 -1.26 19.73 -31.80
C TRP A 24 -1.73 19.66 -30.35
N TYR A 25 -0.83 19.80 -29.37
CA TYR A 25 -1.20 19.86 -27.95
C TYR A 25 -2.07 21.06 -27.63
N HIS A 26 -1.70 22.25 -28.12
CA HIS A 26 -2.51 23.47 -27.96
C HIS A 26 -3.89 23.35 -28.60
N LEU A 27 -3.96 22.82 -29.82
CA LEU A 27 -5.23 22.61 -30.52
C LEU A 27 -6.11 21.62 -29.76
N THR A 28 -5.54 20.51 -29.29
CA THR A 28 -6.29 19.47 -28.58
C THR A 28 -6.81 19.98 -27.24
N LEU A 29 -5.99 20.73 -26.48
CA LEU A 29 -6.43 21.36 -25.23
C LEU A 29 -7.59 22.33 -25.46
N LYS A 30 -7.49 23.17 -26.50
CA LYS A 30 -8.56 24.09 -26.90
C LYS A 30 -9.84 23.36 -27.29
N LEU A 31 -9.75 22.30 -28.09
CA LEU A 31 -10.92 21.49 -28.47
C LEU A 31 -11.58 20.83 -27.25
N ILE A 32 -10.80 20.39 -26.27
CA ILE A 32 -11.36 19.89 -25.00
C ILE A 32 -12.10 21.03 -24.29
N ASP A 33 -11.48 22.19 -24.10
CA ASP A 33 -12.13 23.36 -23.46
C ASP A 33 -13.46 23.73 -24.12
N ASP A 34 -13.48 23.90 -25.44
CA ASP A 34 -14.66 24.29 -26.21
C ASP A 34 -15.79 23.26 -26.11
N SER A 35 -15.43 21.98 -25.97
CA SER A 35 -16.39 20.86 -25.97
C SER A 35 -16.93 20.51 -24.57
N LEU A 36 -16.34 21.01 -23.49
CA LEU A 36 -16.82 20.74 -22.13
C LEU A 36 -18.22 21.27 -21.85
N HIS A 37 -18.71 22.24 -22.62
CA HIS A 37 -20.05 22.82 -22.43
C HIS A 37 -21.19 21.99 -23.02
N THR A 38 -20.89 21.12 -23.98
CA THR A 38 -21.91 20.38 -24.77
C THR A 38 -22.07 18.92 -24.35
N PHE A 39 -21.10 18.36 -23.64
CA PHE A 39 -21.09 16.95 -23.27
C PHE A 39 -21.83 16.65 -21.96
N PRO A 40 -22.25 15.40 -21.72
CA PRO A 40 -22.75 14.96 -20.42
C PRO A 40 -21.64 14.89 -19.36
N ASP A 41 -21.98 15.06 -18.07
CA ASP A 41 -21.01 15.21 -16.97
C ASP A 41 -20.01 14.05 -16.82
N SER A 42 -20.44 12.82 -17.09
CA SER A 42 -19.57 11.64 -17.07
C SER A 42 -18.46 11.71 -18.14
N LEU A 43 -18.75 12.31 -19.29
CA LEU A 43 -17.79 12.53 -20.36
C LEU A 43 -16.93 13.76 -20.06
N LYS A 44 -17.51 14.84 -19.51
CA LYS A 44 -16.75 16.02 -19.07
C LYS A 44 -15.67 15.65 -18.06
N GLN A 45 -15.97 14.83 -17.06
CA GLN A 45 -15.00 14.42 -16.05
C GLN A 45 -13.83 13.63 -16.66
N LYS A 46 -14.14 12.71 -17.59
CA LYS A 46 -13.11 11.97 -18.34
C LYS A 46 -12.27 12.90 -19.22
N LEU A 47 -12.89 13.77 -20.02
CA LEU A 47 -12.20 14.71 -20.89
C LEU A 47 -11.33 15.70 -20.09
N HIS A 48 -11.85 16.18 -18.96
CA HIS A 48 -11.11 17.02 -18.04
C HIS A 48 -9.86 16.31 -17.53
N ALA A 49 -9.96 15.04 -17.11
CA ALA A 49 -8.80 14.25 -16.67
C ALA A 49 -7.74 14.05 -17.76
N GLN A 50 -8.13 14.02 -19.04
CA GLN A 50 -7.20 13.90 -20.18
C GLN A 50 -6.35 15.16 -20.42
N LYS A 51 -6.70 16.30 -19.83
CA LYS A 51 -5.89 17.52 -19.96
C LYS A 51 -4.53 17.41 -19.25
N ALA A 52 -4.46 16.73 -18.10
CA ALA A 52 -3.20 16.61 -17.35
C ALA A 52 -2.07 15.94 -18.16
N PRO A 53 -2.28 14.80 -18.85
CA PRO A 53 -1.30 14.24 -19.78
C PRO A 53 -0.84 15.20 -20.88
N LEU A 54 -1.77 15.92 -21.50
CA LEU A 54 -1.47 16.83 -22.62
C LEU A 54 -0.66 18.05 -22.14
N LEU A 55 -1.05 18.64 -21.01
CA LEU A 55 -0.32 19.74 -20.38
C LEU A 55 1.10 19.31 -19.98
N TYR A 56 1.25 18.10 -19.43
CA TYR A 56 2.55 17.58 -19.06
C TYR A 56 3.45 17.36 -20.28
N ALA A 57 2.92 16.74 -21.35
CA ALA A 57 3.66 16.55 -22.59
C ALA A 57 4.09 17.88 -23.23
N LEU A 58 3.20 18.88 -23.24
CA LEU A 58 3.52 20.23 -23.70
C LEU A 58 4.61 20.89 -22.84
N ALA A 59 4.57 20.73 -21.52
CA ALA A 59 5.61 21.23 -20.62
C ALA A 59 6.97 20.58 -20.90
N GLU A 60 7.03 19.29 -21.22
CA GLU A 60 8.27 18.61 -21.62
C GLU A 60 8.82 19.11 -22.95
N VAL A 61 7.94 19.48 -23.90
CA VAL A 61 8.37 20.14 -25.16
C VAL A 61 9.02 21.48 -24.85
N TYR A 62 8.39 22.33 -24.01
CA TYR A 62 9.00 23.60 -23.60
C TYR A 62 10.30 23.42 -22.83
N ARG A 63 10.41 22.38 -22.00
CA ARG A 63 11.67 22.01 -21.31
C ARG A 63 12.77 21.67 -22.31
N ALA A 64 12.47 20.89 -23.34
CA ALA A 64 13.43 20.51 -24.37
C ALA A 64 13.95 21.71 -25.19
N GLU A 65 13.14 22.76 -25.32
CA GLU A 65 13.48 24.00 -26.00
C GLU A 65 14.16 25.04 -25.08
N GLY A 66 14.38 24.72 -23.80
CA GLY A 66 14.96 25.64 -22.84
C GLY A 66 14.00 26.75 -22.37
N GLN A 67 12.70 26.65 -22.67
CA GLN A 67 11.67 27.61 -22.28
C GLN A 67 11.14 27.32 -20.87
N THR A 68 12.02 27.41 -19.86
CA THR A 68 11.72 27.04 -18.46
C THR A 68 10.55 27.82 -17.86
N ALA A 69 10.36 29.10 -18.23
CA ALA A 69 9.23 29.90 -17.73
C ALA A 69 7.86 29.34 -18.16
N LEU A 70 7.76 28.81 -19.39
CA LEU A 70 6.54 28.20 -19.91
C LEU A 70 6.33 26.80 -19.32
N GLN A 71 7.40 26.02 -19.17
CA GLN A 71 7.38 24.76 -18.44
C GLN A 71 6.82 24.95 -17.02
N ASP A 72 7.38 25.89 -16.27
CA ASP A 72 6.98 26.20 -14.90
C ASP A 72 5.51 26.59 -14.81
N SER A 73 5.04 27.40 -15.77
CA SER A 73 3.65 27.84 -15.83
C SER A 73 2.69 26.66 -16.03
N LEU A 74 3.02 25.74 -16.94
CA LEU A 74 2.22 24.54 -17.16
C LEU A 74 2.27 23.56 -15.99
N TYR A 75 3.44 23.39 -15.38
CA TYR A 75 3.59 22.59 -14.17
C TYR A 75 2.75 23.13 -13.00
N LYS A 76 2.79 24.45 -12.75
CA LYS A 76 1.93 25.10 -11.75
C LYS A 76 0.44 24.90 -12.07
N LEU A 77 0.05 25.01 -13.34
CA LEU A 77 -1.32 24.75 -13.77
C LEU A 77 -1.75 23.29 -13.51
N ILE A 78 -0.86 22.32 -13.74
CA ILE A 78 -1.12 20.91 -13.43
C ILE A 78 -1.28 20.71 -11.91
N LEU A 79 -0.45 21.35 -11.08
CA LEU A 79 -0.59 21.27 -9.64
C LEU A 79 -1.90 21.90 -9.13
N ASP A 80 -2.35 22.99 -9.73
CA ASP A 80 -3.59 23.70 -9.36
C ASP A 80 -4.85 22.94 -9.78
N LYS A 81 -4.92 22.52 -11.06
CA LYS A 81 -6.14 21.92 -11.63
C LYS A 81 -6.19 20.41 -11.56
N PHE A 82 -5.03 19.75 -11.44
CA PHE A 82 -4.90 18.29 -11.43
C PHE A 82 -3.95 17.82 -10.31
N PRO A 83 -4.19 18.24 -9.06
CA PRO A 83 -3.27 18.00 -7.94
C PRO A 83 -3.02 16.51 -7.67
N ASN A 84 -3.99 15.66 -8.03
CA ASN A 84 -3.97 14.20 -7.86
C ASN A 84 -3.55 13.43 -9.14
N SER A 85 -3.10 14.11 -10.20
CA SER A 85 -2.64 13.43 -11.41
C SER A 85 -1.34 12.66 -11.16
N LYS A 86 -1.10 11.60 -11.94
CA LYS A 86 0.14 10.80 -11.86
C LYS A 86 1.43 11.59 -12.12
N TYR A 87 1.33 12.83 -12.61
CA TYR A 87 2.46 13.72 -12.88
C TYR A 87 2.75 14.66 -11.70
N ALA A 88 1.79 14.85 -10.81
CA ALA A 88 1.84 15.90 -9.81
C ALA A 88 2.97 15.70 -8.78
N ASP A 89 3.30 14.47 -8.41
CA ASP A 89 4.40 14.19 -7.48
C ASP A 89 5.76 14.51 -8.10
N ARG A 90 5.98 14.15 -9.37
CA ARG A 90 7.20 14.53 -10.11
C ARG A 90 7.33 16.04 -10.23
N ILE A 91 6.22 16.74 -10.48
CA ILE A 91 6.21 18.20 -10.58
C ILE A 91 6.50 18.85 -9.21
N ARG A 92 6.02 18.27 -8.12
CA ARG A 92 6.35 18.73 -6.76
C ARG A 92 7.81 18.54 -6.44
N GLU A 93 8.37 17.38 -6.77
CA GLU A 93 9.81 17.11 -6.64
C GLU A 93 10.64 18.15 -7.42
N TYR A 94 10.24 18.47 -8.66
CA TYR A 94 10.87 19.52 -9.46
C TYR A 94 10.93 20.88 -8.76
N PHE A 95 9.87 21.26 -8.03
CA PHE A 95 9.83 22.50 -7.25
C PHE A 95 10.33 22.37 -5.80
N GLY A 96 10.81 21.20 -5.38
CA GLY A 96 11.17 20.93 -3.98
C GLY A 96 9.99 20.98 -3.00
N LEU A 97 8.76 20.77 -3.50
CA LEU A 97 7.54 20.74 -2.71
C LEU A 97 7.32 19.34 -2.09
N PRO A 98 6.71 19.26 -0.89
CA PRO A 98 6.33 17.97 -0.32
C PRO A 98 5.30 17.27 -1.21
N PRO A 99 5.32 15.93 -1.31
CA PRO A 99 4.33 15.19 -2.09
C PRO A 99 2.92 15.49 -1.59
N LEU A 100 1.94 15.48 -2.51
CA LEU A 100 0.56 15.63 -2.06
C LEU A 100 0.15 14.35 -1.36
N VAL A 101 -0.14 14.51 -0.08
CA VAL A 101 -0.94 13.53 0.63
C VAL A 101 -2.28 13.53 -0.09
N LYS A 102 -2.52 12.54 -0.96
CA LYS A 102 -3.84 12.22 -1.53
C LYS A 102 -4.89 12.41 -0.42
N ASP A 103 -6.13 12.73 -0.77
CA ASP A 103 -7.32 12.56 0.09
C ASP A 103 -7.44 11.07 0.49
N THR A 104 -6.49 10.65 1.30
CA THR A 104 -6.43 9.43 2.05
C THR A 104 -7.22 9.77 3.27
N THR A 105 -8.24 8.96 3.55
CA THR A 105 -8.96 9.08 4.82
C THR A 105 -7.93 9.07 5.95
N ASP A 106 -8.22 9.73 7.07
CA ASP A 106 -7.27 9.79 8.20
C ASP A 106 -6.76 8.39 8.60
N GLU A 107 -7.60 7.36 8.44
CA GLU A 107 -7.27 5.94 8.61
C GLU A 107 -6.21 5.42 7.61
N GLU A 108 -6.27 5.78 6.33
CA GLU A 108 -5.30 5.34 5.31
C GLU A 108 -3.93 5.99 5.54
N ARG A 109 -3.92 7.28 5.90
CA ARG A 109 -2.69 8.01 6.22
C ARG A 109 -2.01 7.43 7.46
N LEU A 110 -2.77 7.20 8.52
CA LEU A 110 -2.22 6.65 9.76
C LEU A 110 -1.82 5.17 9.61
N TYR A 111 -2.51 4.39 8.76
CA TYR A 111 -2.07 3.05 8.41
C TYR A 111 -0.74 3.07 7.64
N ALA A 112 -0.59 3.95 6.66
CA ALA A 112 0.67 4.14 5.93
C ALA A 112 1.82 4.57 6.87
N LEU A 113 1.53 5.43 7.85
CA LEU A 113 2.49 5.82 8.89
C LEU A 113 2.92 4.61 9.73
N ALA A 114 2.00 3.74 10.14
CA ALA A 114 2.32 2.52 10.88
C ALA A 114 3.23 1.57 10.09
N VAL A 115 2.99 1.42 8.78
CA VAL A 115 3.86 0.64 7.88
C VAL A 115 5.26 1.26 7.84
N LEU A 116 5.36 2.57 7.63
CA LEU A 116 6.63 3.29 7.58
C LEU A 116 7.40 3.21 8.91
N ASP A 117 6.70 3.29 10.03
CA ASP A 117 7.28 3.12 11.36
C ASP A 117 7.90 1.73 11.51
N PHE A 118 7.19 0.70 11.07
CA PHE A 118 7.71 -0.66 11.10
C PHE A 118 8.93 -0.84 10.18
N GLU A 119 8.89 -0.33 8.95
CA GLU A 119 10.03 -0.36 8.00
C GLU A 119 11.27 0.35 8.56
N ARG A 120 11.07 1.41 9.33
CA ARG A 120 12.14 2.15 10.04
C ARG A 120 12.54 1.51 11.37
N SER A 121 12.19 0.24 11.60
CA SER A 121 12.48 -0.52 12.83
C SER A 121 11.86 0.07 14.10
N ARG A 122 10.85 0.95 13.98
CA ARG A 122 10.10 1.54 15.10
C ARG A 122 8.85 0.71 15.40
N ALA A 123 9.04 -0.59 15.62
CA ALA A 123 7.96 -1.57 15.78
C ALA A 123 6.96 -1.24 16.91
N THR A 124 7.44 -0.69 18.02
CA THR A 124 6.56 -0.29 19.14
C THR A 124 5.61 0.85 18.75
N LEU A 125 6.12 1.86 18.02
CA LEU A 125 5.30 2.97 17.53
C LEU A 125 4.28 2.47 16.49
N ALA A 126 4.72 1.58 15.58
CA ALA A 126 3.81 0.96 14.62
C ALA A 126 2.63 0.24 15.31
N LEU A 127 2.88 -0.56 16.35
CA LEU A 127 1.81 -1.20 17.13
C LEU A 127 0.88 -0.19 17.81
N GLN A 128 1.43 0.85 18.43
CA GLN A 128 0.63 1.89 19.09
C GLN A 128 -0.28 2.62 18.09
N THR A 129 0.23 2.90 16.90
CA THR A 129 -0.54 3.51 15.80
C THR A 129 -1.65 2.57 15.35
N LEU A 130 -1.36 1.30 15.10
CA LEU A 130 -2.37 0.29 14.71
C LEU A 130 -3.47 0.13 15.77
N ASP A 131 -3.12 0.10 17.05
CA ASP A 131 -4.09 -0.02 18.15
C ASP A 131 -4.95 1.23 18.32
N SER A 132 -4.40 2.40 18.06
CA SER A 132 -5.16 3.64 18.03
C SER A 132 -6.11 3.67 16.84
N LEU A 133 -5.67 3.18 15.68
CA LEU A 133 -6.45 3.15 14.46
C LEU A 133 -7.64 2.19 14.54
N MET A 134 -7.41 0.97 15.03
CA MET A 134 -8.48 -0.02 15.22
C MET A 134 -9.52 0.42 16.25
N ARG A 135 -9.14 1.27 17.22
CA ARG A 135 -10.07 1.86 18.19
C ARG A 135 -10.85 3.04 17.61
N ALA A 136 -10.18 3.93 16.88
CA ALA A 136 -10.80 5.10 16.30
C ALA A 136 -11.71 4.76 15.10
N PHE A 137 -11.37 3.73 14.33
CA PHE A 137 -12.08 3.33 13.12
C PHE A 137 -12.51 1.84 13.18
N PRO A 138 -13.46 1.48 14.07
CA PRO A 138 -13.86 0.09 14.28
C PRO A 138 -14.53 -0.57 13.06
N ASN A 139 -15.04 0.21 12.12
CA ASN A 139 -15.66 -0.28 10.88
C ASN A 139 -14.78 -0.07 9.64
N SER A 140 -13.50 0.26 9.83
CA SER A 140 -12.57 0.50 8.71
C SER A 140 -12.42 -0.73 7.81
N THR A 141 -12.39 -0.50 6.51
CA THR A 141 -12.09 -1.55 5.50
C THR A 141 -10.63 -2.00 5.57
N LEU A 142 -9.76 -1.24 6.26
CA LEU A 142 -8.35 -1.57 6.44
C LEU A 142 -8.09 -2.55 7.60
N ARG A 143 -9.11 -2.89 8.42
CA ARG A 143 -8.90 -3.74 9.62
C ARG A 143 -8.24 -5.09 9.33
N PRO A 144 -8.55 -5.79 8.22
CA PRO A 144 -7.82 -7.00 7.84
C PRO A 144 -6.31 -6.77 7.71
N LYS A 145 -5.92 -5.67 7.04
CA LYS A 145 -4.52 -5.27 6.84
C LYS A 145 -3.83 -4.91 8.15
N MET A 146 -4.51 -4.19 9.04
CA MET A 146 -3.98 -3.84 10.36
C MET A 146 -3.70 -5.08 11.21
N LEU A 147 -4.60 -6.05 11.23
CA LEU A 147 -4.42 -7.29 12.00
C LEU A 147 -3.29 -8.15 11.41
N LEU A 148 -3.18 -8.21 10.08
CA LEU A 148 -2.08 -8.88 9.41
C LEU A 148 -0.73 -8.25 9.77
N LEU A 149 -0.61 -6.93 9.68
CA LEU A 149 0.61 -6.20 10.03
C LEU A 149 0.93 -6.35 11.52
N LYS A 150 -0.06 -6.25 12.41
CA LYS A 150 0.11 -6.45 13.85
C LYS A 150 0.68 -7.82 14.18
N GLY A 151 0.15 -8.89 13.57
CA GLY A 151 0.70 -10.23 13.73
C GLY A 151 2.12 -10.36 13.19
N PHE A 152 2.40 -9.75 12.03
CA PHE A 152 3.73 -9.76 11.42
C PHE A 152 4.77 -9.04 12.28
N ILE A 153 4.41 -7.90 12.89
CA ILE A 153 5.26 -7.18 13.82
C ILE A 153 5.60 -8.03 15.04
N PHE A 154 4.60 -8.69 15.65
CA PHE A 154 4.86 -9.59 16.79
C PHE A 154 5.79 -10.74 16.41
N GLU A 155 5.62 -11.32 15.23
CA GLU A 155 6.47 -12.41 14.76
C GLU A 155 7.90 -11.95 14.47
N LYS A 156 8.07 -10.85 13.73
CA LYS A 156 9.38 -10.47 13.17
C LYS A 156 10.18 -9.52 14.04
N ALA A 157 9.54 -8.52 14.65
CA ALA A 157 10.25 -7.53 15.46
C ALA A 157 10.42 -7.98 16.91
N PHE A 158 9.42 -8.66 17.46
CA PHE A 158 9.41 -9.03 18.88
C PHE A 158 9.67 -10.52 19.14
N ALA A 159 9.66 -11.37 18.12
CA ALA A 159 9.76 -12.82 18.26
C ALA A 159 8.76 -13.40 19.28
N LEU A 160 7.53 -12.86 19.28
CA LEU A 160 6.42 -13.25 20.15
C LEU A 160 5.38 -14.08 19.37
N PRO A 161 5.59 -15.39 19.20
CA PRO A 161 4.74 -16.23 18.35
C PRO A 161 3.30 -16.33 18.86
N ASP A 162 3.08 -16.33 20.18
CA ASP A 162 1.72 -16.39 20.75
C ASP A 162 0.90 -15.14 20.44
N SER A 163 1.53 -13.96 20.53
CA SER A 163 0.90 -12.69 20.17
C SER A 163 0.60 -12.61 18.67
N ALA A 164 1.51 -13.14 17.83
CA ALA A 164 1.28 -13.24 16.40
C ALA A 164 0.11 -14.18 16.07
N ILE A 165 0.08 -15.38 16.65
CA ILE A 165 -1.01 -16.35 16.50
C ILE A 165 -2.34 -15.72 16.93
N SER A 166 -2.37 -14.97 18.04
CA SER A 166 -3.58 -14.29 18.50
C SER A 166 -4.10 -13.28 17.48
N ALA A 167 -3.23 -12.42 16.94
CA ALA A 167 -3.62 -11.44 15.92
C ALA A 167 -4.12 -12.09 14.62
N TYR A 168 -3.42 -13.12 14.13
CA TYR A 168 -3.82 -13.86 12.93
C TYR A 168 -5.11 -14.65 13.12
N SER A 169 -5.31 -15.24 14.30
CA SER A 169 -6.56 -15.93 14.63
C SER A 169 -7.73 -14.96 14.64
N LEU A 170 -7.53 -13.75 15.17
CA LEU A 170 -8.54 -12.70 15.15
C LEU A 170 -8.86 -12.25 13.71
N LEU A 171 -7.84 -12.10 12.86
CA LEU A 171 -8.01 -11.80 11.43
C LEU A 171 -8.89 -12.83 10.72
N VAL A 172 -8.53 -14.11 10.81
CA VAL A 172 -9.27 -15.20 10.16
C VAL A 172 -10.69 -15.34 10.72
N LYS A 173 -10.87 -15.11 12.02
CA LYS A 173 -12.19 -15.18 12.67
C LYS A 173 -13.13 -14.05 12.23
N LEU A 174 -12.63 -12.82 12.16
CA LEU A 174 -13.48 -11.65 11.89
C LEU A 174 -13.64 -11.35 10.39
N PHE A 175 -12.64 -11.71 9.58
CA PHE A 175 -12.59 -11.39 8.15
C PHE A 175 -12.22 -12.61 7.29
N PRO A 176 -12.95 -13.74 7.41
CA PRO A 176 -12.56 -15.01 6.78
C PRO A 176 -12.41 -14.94 5.26
N ASP A 177 -13.18 -14.08 4.60
CA ASP A 177 -13.19 -13.94 3.14
C ASP A 177 -12.19 -12.91 2.60
N SER A 178 -11.50 -12.17 3.49
CA SER A 178 -10.49 -11.19 3.09
C SER A 178 -9.24 -11.86 2.49
N GLU A 179 -8.58 -11.18 1.56
CA GLU A 179 -7.34 -11.67 0.96
C GLU A 179 -6.23 -11.81 2.04
N GLU A 180 -6.20 -10.90 3.02
CA GLU A 180 -5.29 -10.96 4.15
C GLU A 180 -5.50 -12.24 4.98
N ALA A 181 -6.75 -12.62 5.27
CA ALA A 181 -7.05 -13.85 5.99
C ALA A 181 -6.65 -15.10 5.19
N LYS A 182 -7.00 -15.16 3.90
CA LYS A 182 -6.62 -16.26 3.01
C LYS A 182 -5.09 -16.43 2.96
N SER A 183 -4.35 -15.32 2.90
CA SER A 183 -2.88 -15.35 2.83
C SER A 183 -2.19 -15.97 4.05
N ILE A 184 -2.85 -15.95 5.22
CA ILE A 184 -2.25 -16.42 6.48
C ILE A 184 -2.81 -17.75 6.97
N GLN A 185 -3.89 -18.27 6.39
CA GLN A 185 -4.60 -19.47 6.85
C GLN A 185 -3.70 -20.69 7.02
N GLU A 186 -2.93 -21.05 5.99
CA GLU A 186 -2.04 -22.22 6.05
C GLU A 186 -0.94 -22.03 7.09
N LYS A 187 -0.31 -20.85 7.13
CA LYS A 187 0.73 -20.54 8.12
C LYS A 187 0.18 -20.61 9.55
N LEU A 188 -1.02 -20.07 9.78
CA LEU A 188 -1.67 -20.09 11.08
C LEU A 188 -2.00 -21.52 11.52
N LYS A 189 -2.52 -22.35 10.61
CA LYS A 189 -2.82 -23.76 10.88
C LYS A 189 -1.58 -24.52 11.34
N LEU A 190 -0.46 -24.37 10.62
CA LEU A 190 0.81 -24.99 10.98
C LEU A 190 1.33 -24.48 12.34
N ALA A 191 1.24 -23.18 12.59
CA ALA A 191 1.66 -22.58 13.86
C ALA A 191 0.85 -23.11 15.05
N LEU A 192 -0.47 -23.29 14.89
CA LEU A 192 -1.34 -23.85 15.92
C LEU A 192 -1.04 -25.33 16.20
N GLN A 193 -0.80 -26.13 15.16
CA GLN A 193 -0.40 -27.53 15.31
C GLN A 193 0.94 -27.66 16.05
N ALA A 194 1.93 -26.85 15.69
CA ALA A 194 3.23 -26.83 16.37
C ALA A 194 3.10 -26.43 17.84
N LYS A 195 2.21 -25.47 18.15
CA LYS A 195 1.92 -25.06 19.53
C LYS A 195 1.27 -26.18 20.34
N ALA A 196 0.29 -26.89 19.78
CA ALA A 196 -0.38 -28.02 20.43
C ALA A 196 0.60 -29.16 20.74
N ALA A 197 1.42 -29.56 19.76
CA ALA A 197 2.41 -30.62 19.93
C ALA A 197 3.43 -30.32 21.05
N LYS A 198 3.84 -29.05 21.20
CA LYS A 198 4.70 -28.62 22.32
C LYS A 198 4.00 -28.73 23.68
N ALA A 199 2.71 -28.39 23.76
CA ALA A 199 1.96 -28.49 24.99
C ALA A 199 1.79 -29.94 25.46
N ASP A 200 1.49 -30.86 24.53
CA ASP A 200 1.36 -32.30 24.83
C ASP A 200 2.67 -32.94 25.28
N SER A 201 3.80 -32.47 24.74
CA SER A 201 5.14 -32.96 25.14
C SER A 201 5.52 -32.56 26.57
N LEU A 202 4.97 -31.44 27.07
CA LEU A 202 5.22 -30.93 28.43
C LEU A 202 4.25 -31.51 29.47
N SER A 203 3.14 -32.11 29.05
CA SER A 203 2.12 -32.68 29.93
C SER A 203 2.25 -34.20 30.14
N ALA A 204 3.17 -34.87 29.43
CA ALA A 204 3.43 -36.29 29.60
C ALA A 204 3.98 -36.58 31.03
N PRO A 205 3.34 -37.47 31.82
CA PRO A 205 3.80 -37.76 33.16
C PRO A 205 5.15 -38.49 33.08
N VAL A 206 6.17 -37.91 33.73
CA VAL A 206 7.42 -38.60 34.04
C VAL A 206 7.04 -39.83 34.86
N LYS A 207 6.97 -41.01 34.23
CA LYS A 207 6.86 -42.28 34.95
C LYS A 207 8.13 -42.43 35.77
N GLY A 208 8.07 -41.96 37.01
CA GLY A 208 9.09 -42.22 38.02
C GLY A 208 9.27 -43.71 38.14
N THR A 209 10.43 -44.20 37.72
CA THR A 209 10.87 -45.57 37.98
C THR A 209 11.12 -45.71 39.48
N ASN A 210 10.05 -45.94 40.25
CA ASN A 210 10.15 -46.45 41.61
C ASN A 210 10.58 -47.91 41.51
N HIS A 211 11.89 -48.15 41.45
CA HIS A 211 12.47 -49.46 41.72
C HIS A 211 12.22 -49.77 43.21
N ARG A 212 11.13 -50.50 43.47
CA ARG A 212 10.95 -51.23 44.73
C ARG A 212 12.08 -52.25 44.83
N ILE A 213 13.09 -51.96 45.66
CA ILE A 213 14.01 -52.99 46.16
C ILE A 213 13.22 -53.81 47.17
N GLY A 214 12.50 -54.80 46.65
CA GLY A 214 11.88 -55.87 47.41
C GLY A 214 12.96 -56.88 47.82
N SER A 215 13.10 -57.05 49.12
CA SER A 215 13.82 -58.10 49.81
C SER A 215 13.46 -59.50 49.32
N GLU A 216 14.46 -60.30 48.91
CA GLU A 216 14.35 -61.78 48.96
C GLU A 216 15.61 -62.40 49.53
N LYS A 217 15.40 -63.04 50.69
CA LYS A 217 16.23 -64.08 51.32
C LYS A 217 16.58 -65.18 50.32
N LYS A 218 17.82 -65.67 50.34
CA LYS A 218 18.10 -67.10 50.13
C LYS A 218 19.25 -67.58 51.02
N MET A 219 18.96 -68.66 51.75
CA MET A 219 19.86 -69.51 52.55
C MET A 219 20.84 -70.30 51.67
N GLN A 220 21.80 -70.94 52.36
CA GLN A 220 22.80 -71.97 51.97
C GLN A 220 24.23 -71.38 51.99
N HIS A 221 25.20 -71.87 52.77
CA HIS A 221 25.39 -73.08 53.56
C HIS A 221 26.23 -72.77 54.81
#